data_AF-A0A5C6TYN4-F1
#
_entry.id   AF-A0A5C6TYN4-F1
#
_cell.length_a   1.000
_cell.length_b   1.000
_cell.length_c   1.000
_cell.angle_alpha   90.00
_cell.angle_beta   90.00
_cell.angle_gamma   90.00
#
_symmetry.space_group_name_H-M   'P 1'
#
loop_
_entity.id
_entity.type
_entity.pdbx_description
1 polymer ?
#
loop_
_entity_poly.entity_id
_entity_poly.type
_entity_poly.pdbx_seq_one_letter_code
_entity_poly.pdbx_strand_id
1 'polypeptide(L)'
;MVTNCHVTRDALAVHILRGGLRYPAAAQASDVTRDLCLLDVPGLDAKPVRLGRAAELAIGQPVTALGYTGGVGIQNSSGEVVQLHRHDGGRVIQSSNFFNSGASGGGLFDDEGRPVGILTFRLRGGRAHYFSAPVEWVLQMMKDSARGNFRQVMPLDTRQLPYWQAGPSQQPRFLQAAALAGTQRWADLETLARDWTLLEPEDGEPWYLLGLALDRQGRAADARRALQCSLELEPTRRAAREELAELSTRLPPADRSTPPAGPTSPDTMTFALHYLPRLAAAALALAAFVLPAAAAEDYSPAERALFMTNHLAGTKPPATLRYGFTKGGSMEEGFEDKVAVKLKAAKGGKCCIADAEFLSGTHRLSLPEVDQAQGNPAVLYFLERDIREMNRLTKGQQNYFRKRIRMAVYQGAQVEDVTVSYRGKTVPAREIRIAPYADDPLRVRFEKLANKTYVFTLSDAVPGGLYAIRTRIAGETADAAPLIVEEMVIDGGTTTAR
;
A
#
# COMPACT_ATOMS: atom_id res chain seq x y z
N MET A 1 21.12 0.83 -14.83
CA MET A 1 20.23 0.48 -13.70
C MET A 1 18.78 0.58 -14.16
N VAL A 2 17.83 -0.18 -13.59
CA VAL A 2 16.40 -0.06 -13.90
C VAL A 2 15.65 0.47 -12.68
N THR A 3 14.59 1.24 -12.89
CA THR A 3 13.64 1.72 -11.88
C THR A 3 12.28 2.03 -12.54
N ASN A 4 11.28 2.48 -11.78
CA ASN A 4 10.04 2.99 -12.38
C ASN A 4 10.17 4.44 -12.85
N CYS A 5 9.47 4.79 -13.92
CA CYS A 5 9.49 6.16 -14.43
C CYS A 5 8.77 7.14 -13.51
N HIS A 6 7.71 6.75 -12.79
CA HIS A 6 7.07 7.65 -11.82
C HIS A 6 8.02 8.09 -10.68
N VAL A 7 9.10 7.36 -10.42
CA VAL A 7 10.14 7.75 -9.44
C VAL A 7 11.03 8.88 -9.97
N THR A 8 11.22 8.96 -11.29
CA THR A 8 12.13 9.89 -11.96
C THR A 8 11.41 10.99 -12.75
N ARG A 9 10.08 10.89 -12.88
CA ARG A 9 9.21 11.69 -13.74
C ARG A 9 9.45 13.19 -13.67
N ASP A 10 9.57 13.73 -12.46
CA ASP A 10 9.72 15.18 -12.25
C ASP A 10 11.17 15.55 -11.85
N ALA A 11 12.10 14.60 -11.95
CA ALA A 11 13.45 14.78 -11.48
C ALA A 11 14.27 15.65 -12.43
N LEU A 12 14.89 16.69 -11.88
CA LEU A 12 15.92 17.48 -12.56
C LEU A 12 17.29 16.79 -12.50
N ALA A 13 17.49 15.91 -11.53
CA ALA A 13 18.69 15.09 -11.38
C ALA A 13 18.36 13.83 -10.59
N VAL A 14 18.98 12.71 -10.96
CA VAL A 14 18.80 11.41 -10.31
C VAL A 14 20.15 10.93 -9.78
N HIS A 15 20.17 10.43 -8.54
CA HIS A 15 21.37 9.94 -7.89
C HIS A 15 21.13 8.57 -7.27
N ILE A 16 22.11 7.69 -7.41
CA ILE A 16 22.10 6.33 -6.87
C ILE A 16 22.99 6.33 -5.63
N LEU A 17 22.47 5.84 -4.51
CA LEU A 17 23.23 5.66 -3.29
C LEU A 17 23.65 4.20 -3.14
N ARG A 18 24.95 3.93 -2.99
CA ARG A 18 25.47 2.59 -2.73
C ARG A 18 26.76 2.64 -1.93
N GLY A 19 26.81 1.88 -0.83
CA GLY A 19 27.98 1.82 0.05
C GLY A 19 28.35 3.19 0.64
N GLY A 20 27.38 4.06 0.88
CA GLY A 20 27.59 5.44 1.34
C GLY A 20 28.06 6.41 0.25
N LEU A 21 28.31 5.94 -0.97
CA LEU A 21 28.70 6.76 -2.11
C LEU A 21 27.49 7.16 -2.95
N ARG A 22 27.58 8.33 -3.58
CA ARG A 22 26.54 8.92 -4.43
C ARG A 22 27.02 8.96 -5.87
N TYR A 23 26.29 8.31 -6.76
CA TYR A 23 26.58 8.23 -8.19
C TYR A 23 25.50 8.98 -8.98
N PRO A 24 25.84 9.99 -9.80
CA PRO A 24 24.87 10.67 -10.63
C PRO A 24 24.46 9.78 -11.81
N ALA A 25 23.15 9.76 -12.13
CA ALA A 25 22.69 9.23 -13.42
C ALA A 25 22.95 10.27 -14.50
N ALA A 26 23.74 9.92 -15.52
CA ALA A 26 24.10 10.83 -16.61
C ALA A 26 22.97 10.97 -17.64
N ALA A 27 22.26 9.87 -17.89
CA ALA A 27 21.17 9.82 -18.85
C ALA A 27 20.11 8.80 -18.42
N GLN A 28 18.92 8.93 -19.00
CA GLN A 28 17.82 8.00 -18.84
C GLN A 28 17.15 7.69 -20.19
N ALA A 29 16.73 6.44 -20.36
CA ALA A 29 15.73 6.05 -21.35
C ALA A 29 14.44 5.71 -20.60
N SER A 30 13.28 6.01 -21.18
CA SER A 30 11.99 5.89 -20.51
C SER A 30 10.94 5.19 -21.40
N ASP A 31 10.25 4.21 -20.83
CA ASP A 31 8.97 3.69 -21.31
C ASP A 31 7.91 4.11 -20.29
N VAL A 32 7.33 5.30 -20.51
CA VAL A 32 6.37 5.89 -19.56
C VAL A 32 5.09 5.05 -19.49
N THR A 33 4.67 4.45 -20.61
CA THR A 33 3.46 3.61 -20.67
C THR A 33 3.57 2.36 -19.82
N ARG A 34 4.73 1.70 -19.79
CA ARG A 34 5.01 0.53 -18.93
C ARG A 34 5.58 0.90 -17.56
N ASP A 35 5.79 2.19 -17.32
CA ASP A 35 6.38 2.74 -16.11
C ASP A 35 7.79 2.20 -15.80
N LEU A 36 8.63 2.03 -16.82
CA LEU A 36 9.99 1.51 -16.69
C LEU A 36 11.02 2.50 -17.25
N CYS A 37 12.02 2.81 -16.44
CA CYS A 37 13.09 3.73 -16.79
C CYS A 37 14.46 3.05 -16.61
N LEU A 38 15.31 3.16 -17.62
CA LEU A 38 16.71 2.74 -17.58
C LEU A 38 17.59 3.96 -17.31
N LEU A 39 18.46 3.85 -16.32
CA LEU A 39 19.41 4.89 -15.94
C LEU A 39 20.82 4.46 -16.35
N ASP A 40 21.52 5.35 -17.06
CA ASP A 40 22.95 5.28 -17.26
C ASP A 40 23.66 5.98 -16.10
N VAL A 41 24.52 5.23 -15.40
CA VAL A 41 25.10 5.64 -14.12
C VAL A 41 26.61 5.38 -14.15
N PRO A 42 27.39 6.26 -14.80
CA PRO A 42 28.82 6.06 -14.94
C PRO A 42 29.51 5.98 -13.57
N GLY A 43 30.51 5.11 -13.46
CA GLY A 43 31.27 4.89 -12.23
C GLY A 43 30.59 3.99 -11.19
N LEU A 44 29.35 3.55 -11.40
CA LEU A 44 28.70 2.57 -10.53
C LEU A 44 29.25 1.16 -10.81
N ASP A 45 30.23 0.73 -10.01
CA ASP A 45 30.81 -0.62 -10.09
C ASP A 45 29.88 -1.68 -9.47
N ALA A 46 28.82 -2.06 -10.20
CA ALA A 46 27.82 -3.05 -9.80
C ALA A 46 27.88 -4.32 -10.65
N LYS A 47 27.88 -5.48 -10.00
CA LYS A 47 27.64 -6.75 -10.70
C LYS A 47 26.17 -6.82 -11.11
N PRO A 48 25.86 -6.93 -12.41
CA PRO A 48 24.48 -7.09 -12.86
C PRO A 48 23.94 -8.44 -12.38
N VAL A 49 22.67 -8.45 -11.99
CA VAL A 49 21.95 -9.67 -11.62
C VAL A 49 21.55 -10.46 -12.87
N ARG A 50 21.59 -11.79 -12.79
CA ARG A 50 21.10 -12.66 -13.86
C ARG A 50 19.58 -12.66 -13.83
N LEU A 51 18.94 -12.18 -14.90
CA LEU A 51 17.48 -12.08 -14.98
C LEU A 51 16.83 -13.47 -15.03
N GLY A 52 15.67 -13.59 -14.39
CA GLY A 52 14.79 -14.75 -14.48
C GLY A 52 13.82 -14.63 -15.65
N ARG A 53 12.67 -15.30 -15.56
CA ARG A 53 11.59 -15.21 -16.55
C ARG A 53 10.23 -15.14 -15.83
N ALA A 54 9.52 -14.02 -15.94
CA ALA A 54 8.13 -13.95 -15.48
C ALA A 54 7.26 -14.93 -16.27
N ALA A 55 7.66 -15.21 -17.51
CA ALA A 55 7.05 -16.17 -18.42
C ALA A 55 7.05 -17.64 -17.92
N GLU A 56 7.80 -17.97 -16.86
CA GLU A 56 7.84 -19.30 -16.26
C GLU A 56 7.27 -19.36 -14.85
N LEU A 57 6.86 -18.21 -14.31
CA LEU A 57 6.24 -18.17 -12.99
C LEU A 57 4.94 -18.98 -12.99
N ALA A 58 4.73 -19.70 -11.89
CA ALA A 58 3.48 -20.36 -11.59
C ALA A 58 2.71 -19.62 -10.48
N ILE A 59 1.38 -19.65 -10.53
CA ILE A 59 0.55 -19.18 -9.42
C ILE A 59 0.86 -20.03 -8.17
N GLY A 60 1.07 -19.37 -7.03
CA GLY A 60 1.52 -19.98 -5.77
C GLY A 60 3.03 -20.15 -5.66
N GLN A 61 3.82 -19.83 -6.70
CA GLN A 61 5.27 -19.90 -6.61
C GLN A 61 5.79 -18.87 -5.60
N PRO A 62 6.70 -19.26 -4.68
CA PRO A 62 7.36 -18.33 -3.78
C PRO A 62 8.15 -17.26 -4.53
N VAL A 63 7.99 -16.01 -4.11
CA VAL A 63 8.74 -14.87 -4.65
C VAL A 63 9.11 -13.90 -3.52
N THR A 64 10.23 -13.21 -3.69
CA THR A 64 10.78 -12.29 -2.69
C THR A 64 10.90 -10.89 -3.25
N ALA A 65 10.27 -9.91 -2.60
CA ALA A 65 10.36 -8.50 -2.97
C ALA A 65 11.47 -7.81 -2.17
N LEU A 66 12.39 -7.12 -2.84
CA LEU A 66 13.41 -6.28 -2.25
C LEU A 66 13.25 -4.83 -2.76
N GLY A 67 13.06 -3.89 -1.85
CA GLY A 67 12.87 -2.47 -2.19
C GLY A 67 13.17 -1.53 -1.02
N TYR A 68 13.32 -0.24 -1.32
CA TYR A 68 13.73 0.77 -0.33
C TYR A 68 12.53 1.41 0.38
N THR A 69 11.71 0.59 1.02
CA THR A 69 10.43 1.03 1.60
C THR A 69 10.62 2.10 2.68
N GLY A 70 9.94 3.25 2.55
CA GLY A 70 9.88 4.28 3.58
C GLY A 70 11.17 5.07 3.82
N GLY A 71 12.19 4.95 2.96
CA GLY A 71 13.40 5.79 3.04
C GLY A 71 14.45 5.36 4.07
N VAL A 72 14.16 4.33 4.88
CA VAL A 72 14.99 3.91 6.02
C VAL A 72 15.98 2.78 5.72
N GLY A 73 15.80 2.06 4.62
CA GLY A 73 16.68 0.95 4.24
C GLY A 73 16.05 -0.02 3.24
N ILE A 74 16.86 -0.96 2.74
CA ILE A 74 16.36 -2.09 1.94
C ILE A 74 15.51 -2.98 2.85
N GLN A 75 14.28 -3.23 2.42
CA GLN A 75 13.34 -4.11 3.09
C GLN A 75 13.11 -5.35 2.23
N ASN A 76 12.96 -6.49 2.91
CA ASN A 76 12.63 -7.76 2.31
C ASN A 76 11.19 -8.14 2.69
N SER A 77 10.38 -8.49 1.69
CA SER A 77 9.08 -9.12 1.89
C SER A 77 9.03 -10.42 1.12
N SER A 78 8.86 -11.53 1.82
CA SER A 78 8.50 -12.82 1.22
C SER A 78 7.01 -12.88 0.88
N GLY A 79 6.66 -13.68 -0.13
CA GLY A 79 5.30 -13.82 -0.64
C GLY A 79 5.24 -14.89 -1.71
N GLU A 80 4.13 -14.90 -2.45
CA GLU A 80 3.86 -15.83 -3.54
C GLU A 80 3.20 -15.10 -4.70
N VAL A 81 3.34 -15.65 -5.90
CA VAL A 81 2.62 -15.19 -7.09
C VAL A 81 1.13 -15.49 -6.89
N VAL A 82 0.31 -14.45 -6.90
CA VAL A 82 -1.15 -14.58 -6.74
C VAL A 82 -1.82 -14.79 -8.09
N GLN A 83 -1.39 -14.02 -9.10
CA GLN A 83 -1.96 -14.04 -10.45
C GLN A 83 -0.96 -13.44 -11.45
N LEU A 84 -1.04 -13.87 -12.70
CA LEU A 84 -0.23 -13.38 -13.80
C LEU A 84 -1.16 -12.82 -14.88
N HIS A 85 -1.18 -11.50 -15.04
CA HIS A 85 -2.10 -10.82 -15.95
C HIS A 85 -1.44 -10.59 -17.31
N ARG A 86 -2.05 -11.06 -18.39
CA ARG A 86 -1.56 -10.78 -19.74
C ARG A 86 -1.75 -9.29 -20.03
N HIS A 87 -0.66 -8.62 -20.38
CA HIS A 87 -0.71 -7.23 -20.81
C HIS A 87 0.52 -6.89 -21.64
N ASP A 88 0.31 -6.26 -22.79
CA ASP A 88 1.36 -5.67 -23.63
C ASP A 88 2.55 -6.63 -23.87
N GLY A 89 2.23 -7.84 -24.33
CA GLY A 89 3.19 -8.90 -24.64
C GLY A 89 3.92 -9.51 -23.42
N GLY A 90 3.60 -9.08 -22.20
CA GLY A 90 4.17 -9.58 -20.96
C GLY A 90 3.12 -10.11 -19.99
N ARG A 91 3.57 -10.53 -18.81
CA ARG A 91 2.70 -10.93 -17.70
C ARG A 91 2.95 -10.07 -16.47
N VAL A 92 2.07 -9.11 -16.23
CA VAL A 92 2.11 -8.29 -15.02
C VAL A 92 1.88 -9.19 -13.82
N ILE A 93 2.83 -9.16 -12.88
CA ILE A 93 2.86 -10.10 -11.77
C ILE A 93 2.09 -9.50 -10.61
N GLN A 94 0.97 -10.10 -10.24
CA GLN A 94 0.32 -9.84 -8.96
C GLN A 94 0.90 -10.80 -7.92
N SER A 95 1.34 -10.26 -6.78
CA SER A 95 1.92 -11.06 -5.70
C SER A 95 1.34 -10.69 -4.33
N SER A 96 1.58 -11.54 -3.33
CA SER A 96 1.21 -11.27 -1.93
C SER A 96 2.27 -10.44 -1.18
N ASN A 97 3.40 -10.14 -1.83
CA ASN A 97 4.50 -9.38 -1.24
C ASN A 97 4.04 -7.97 -0.89
N PHE A 98 4.18 -7.61 0.39
CA PHE A 98 3.83 -6.29 0.85
C PHE A 98 4.93 -5.29 0.44
N PHE A 99 4.54 -4.20 -0.24
CA PHE A 99 5.41 -3.04 -0.41
C PHE A 99 4.64 -1.72 -0.36
N ASN A 100 5.34 -0.63 -0.10
CA ASN A 100 4.76 0.71 -0.03
C ASN A 100 5.68 1.75 -0.71
N SER A 101 5.27 3.02 -0.70
CA SER A 101 6.10 4.16 -1.15
C SER A 101 7.56 4.03 -0.69
N GLY A 102 8.46 4.24 -1.64
CA GLY A 102 9.90 3.99 -1.53
C GLY A 102 10.35 2.63 -2.10
N ALA A 103 9.47 1.64 -2.21
CA ALA A 103 9.81 0.34 -2.79
C ALA A 103 9.78 0.31 -4.33
N SER A 104 9.12 1.27 -4.96
CA SER A 104 9.02 1.39 -6.43
C SER A 104 10.40 1.35 -7.08
N GLY A 105 10.55 0.55 -8.12
CA GLY A 105 11.82 0.29 -8.80
C GLY A 105 12.67 -0.79 -8.12
N GLY A 106 12.23 -1.32 -6.98
CA GLY A 106 12.79 -2.53 -6.37
C GLY A 106 12.56 -3.78 -7.21
N GLY A 107 13.22 -4.88 -6.85
CA GLY A 107 13.11 -6.15 -7.58
C GLY A 107 12.17 -7.14 -6.90
N LEU A 108 11.45 -7.92 -7.70
CA LEU A 108 10.78 -9.15 -7.30
C LEU A 108 11.61 -10.33 -7.82
N PHE A 109 11.99 -11.24 -6.93
CA PHE A 109 12.95 -12.31 -7.19
C PHE A 109 12.30 -13.69 -7.05
N ASP A 110 12.70 -14.62 -7.90
CA ASP A 110 12.41 -16.05 -7.71
C ASP A 110 13.29 -16.65 -6.58
N ASP A 111 13.09 -17.94 -6.31
CA ASP A 111 13.79 -18.70 -5.29
C ASP A 111 15.28 -18.92 -5.61
N GLU A 112 15.69 -18.80 -6.87
CA GLU A 112 17.11 -18.76 -7.24
C GLU A 112 17.74 -17.35 -7.17
N GLY A 113 17.01 -16.37 -6.65
CA GLY A 113 17.49 -14.99 -6.49
C GLY A 113 17.64 -14.24 -7.80
N ARG A 114 16.93 -14.66 -8.86
CA ARG A 114 16.90 -13.97 -10.16
C ARG A 114 15.69 -13.04 -10.18
N PRO A 115 15.84 -11.76 -10.59
CA PRO A 115 14.68 -10.88 -10.70
C PRO A 115 13.76 -11.35 -11.83
N VAL A 116 12.49 -11.48 -11.49
CA VAL A 116 11.39 -11.82 -12.39
C VAL A 116 10.47 -10.62 -12.64
N GLY A 117 10.53 -9.58 -11.80
CA GLY A 117 9.79 -8.34 -12.02
C GLY A 117 10.34 -7.14 -11.27
N ILE A 118 9.79 -5.97 -11.57
CA ILE A 118 10.10 -4.68 -10.94
C ILE A 118 8.88 -4.21 -10.15
N LEU A 119 9.02 -4.02 -8.84
CA LEU A 119 7.95 -3.57 -7.94
C LEU A 119 7.44 -2.22 -8.45
N THR A 120 6.17 -2.12 -8.86
CA THR A 120 5.67 -0.95 -9.62
C THR A 120 4.55 -0.22 -8.90
N PHE A 121 3.41 -0.89 -8.66
CA PHE A 121 2.24 -0.22 -8.09
C PHE A 121 1.41 -1.14 -7.20
N ARG A 122 0.53 -0.53 -6.42
CA ARG A 122 -0.50 -1.21 -5.63
C ARG A 122 -1.86 -0.61 -5.94
N LEU A 123 -2.89 -1.45 -5.98
CA LEU A 123 -4.26 -0.92 -6.01
C LEU A 123 -4.69 -0.46 -4.62
N ARG A 124 -5.47 0.63 -4.58
CA ARG A 124 -6.06 1.19 -3.37
C ARG A 124 -7.52 0.70 -3.26
N GLY A 125 -7.96 0.28 -2.07
CA GLY A 125 -9.32 -0.21 -1.80
C GLY A 125 -9.42 -1.74 -1.80
N GLY A 126 -10.08 -2.32 -0.78
CA GLY A 126 -10.26 -3.77 -0.62
C GLY A 126 -9.04 -4.52 -0.06
N ARG A 127 -8.84 -5.80 -0.46
CA ARG A 127 -7.60 -6.55 -0.18
C ARG A 127 -6.45 -5.88 -0.93
N ALA A 128 -5.29 -5.75 -0.28
CA ALA A 128 -4.15 -5.10 -0.93
C ALA A 128 -3.61 -5.99 -2.07
N HIS A 129 -3.58 -5.44 -3.30
CA HIS A 129 -3.04 -6.08 -4.49
C HIS A 129 -1.74 -5.40 -4.89
N TYR A 130 -0.67 -6.17 -5.08
CA TYR A 130 0.69 -5.70 -5.33
C TYR A 130 1.17 -6.16 -6.70
N PHE A 131 1.58 -5.23 -7.55
CA PHE A 131 1.88 -5.50 -8.95
C PHE A 131 3.31 -5.13 -9.31
N SER A 132 3.93 -6.01 -10.10
CA SER A 132 5.27 -5.83 -10.63
C SER A 132 5.27 -5.92 -12.15
N ALA A 133 5.98 -4.99 -12.79
CA ALA A 133 6.25 -5.05 -14.21
C ALA A 133 7.17 -6.25 -14.51
N PRO A 134 6.88 -7.10 -15.52
CA PRO A 134 7.68 -8.27 -15.84
C PRO A 134 9.08 -7.89 -16.33
N VAL A 135 10.07 -8.72 -16.02
CA VAL A 135 11.46 -8.51 -16.44
C VAL A 135 11.64 -8.55 -17.97
N GLU A 136 10.71 -9.19 -18.68
CA GLU A 136 10.64 -9.23 -20.14
C GLU A 136 10.50 -7.82 -20.75
N TRP A 137 9.76 -6.92 -20.10
CA TRP A 137 9.67 -5.53 -20.55
C TRP A 137 10.99 -4.78 -20.36
N VAL A 138 11.74 -5.08 -19.28
CA VAL A 138 13.08 -4.52 -19.06
C VAL A 138 14.04 -5.00 -20.14
N LEU A 139 14.00 -6.30 -20.47
CA LEU A 139 14.80 -6.88 -21.56
C LEU A 139 14.48 -6.23 -22.92
N GLN A 140 13.20 -6.04 -23.22
CA GLN A 140 12.77 -5.39 -24.44
C GLN A 140 13.26 -3.94 -24.49
N MET A 141 13.08 -3.20 -23.40
CA MET A 141 13.55 -1.82 -23.29
C MET A 141 15.07 -1.69 -23.40
N MET A 142 15.83 -2.63 -22.84
CA MET A 142 17.30 -2.68 -23.01
C MET A 142 17.69 -2.86 -24.47
N LYS A 143 17.01 -3.76 -25.21
CA LYS A 143 17.24 -3.98 -26.64
C LYS A 143 16.89 -2.72 -27.46
N ASP A 144 15.76 -2.09 -27.17
CA ASP A 144 15.30 -0.91 -27.89
C ASP A 144 16.20 0.30 -27.61
N SER A 145 16.66 0.44 -26.36
CA SER A 145 17.51 1.56 -25.93
C SER A 145 18.97 1.44 -26.35
N ALA A 146 19.45 0.22 -26.63
CA ALA A 146 20.78 -0.01 -27.22
C ALA A 146 20.97 0.71 -28.56
N ARG A 147 19.88 1.15 -29.20
CA ARG A 147 19.89 1.94 -30.45
C ARG A 147 20.02 3.46 -30.24
N GLY A 148 20.29 3.93 -29.01
CA GLY A 148 20.58 5.34 -28.73
C GLY A 148 19.42 6.17 -28.14
N ASN A 149 18.52 5.54 -27.38
CA ASN A 149 17.35 6.22 -26.78
C ASN A 149 17.60 6.86 -25.42
N PHE A 150 18.85 6.87 -24.93
CA PHE A 150 19.20 7.60 -23.71
C PHE A 150 19.19 9.12 -23.97
N ARG A 151 18.59 9.86 -23.04
CA ARG A 151 18.51 11.32 -23.02
C ARG A 151 18.99 11.83 -21.68
N GLN A 152 19.41 13.09 -21.62
CA GLN A 152 19.77 13.71 -20.34
C GLN A 152 18.62 13.57 -19.33
N VAL A 153 18.95 13.35 -18.06
CA VAL A 153 17.93 13.31 -16.99
C VAL A 153 17.25 14.67 -16.91
N MET A 154 15.95 14.67 -17.14
CA MET A 154 15.05 15.82 -17.08
C MET A 154 13.61 15.32 -16.89
N PRO A 155 12.65 16.21 -16.55
CA PRO A 155 11.27 15.83 -16.40
C PRO A 155 10.74 15.13 -17.66
N LEU A 156 10.07 14.01 -17.46
CA LEU A 156 9.55 13.15 -18.52
C LEU A 156 8.27 13.73 -19.13
N ASP A 157 8.02 13.45 -20.41
CA ASP A 157 6.73 13.73 -21.04
C ASP A 157 5.65 12.80 -20.46
N THR A 158 4.69 13.40 -19.76
CA THR A 158 3.62 12.70 -19.05
C THR A 158 2.26 12.85 -19.72
N ARG A 159 2.23 13.29 -20.99
CA ARG A 159 0.98 13.30 -21.79
C ARG A 159 0.37 11.91 -21.90
N GLN A 160 1.20 10.87 -21.90
CA GLN A 160 0.78 9.49 -21.69
C GLN A 160 1.10 9.07 -20.26
N LEU A 161 0.10 8.58 -19.55
CA LEU A 161 0.25 8.03 -18.22
C LEU A 161 0.62 6.54 -18.29
N PRO A 162 1.30 5.99 -17.27
CA PRO A 162 1.50 4.55 -17.20
C PRO A 162 0.16 3.82 -17.14
N TYR A 163 0.11 2.58 -17.65
CA TYR A 163 -1.13 1.80 -17.80
C TYR A 163 -1.97 1.70 -16.53
N TRP A 164 -1.33 1.72 -15.36
CA TRP A 164 -1.97 1.62 -14.05
C TRP A 164 -2.46 2.97 -13.48
N GLN A 165 -2.02 4.10 -14.05
CA GLN A 165 -2.53 5.45 -13.74
C GLN A 165 -3.49 5.98 -14.81
N ALA A 166 -3.66 5.25 -15.92
CA ALA A 166 -4.59 5.64 -16.98
C ALA A 166 -6.03 5.78 -16.44
N GLY A 167 -6.86 6.55 -17.13
CA GLY A 167 -8.27 6.71 -16.76
C GLY A 167 -9.03 5.37 -16.80
N PRO A 168 -10.15 5.21 -16.08
CA PRO A 168 -10.80 3.90 -15.89
C PRO A 168 -11.06 3.11 -17.18
N SER A 169 -11.50 3.76 -18.27
CA SER A 169 -11.75 3.11 -19.56
C SER A 169 -10.49 2.79 -20.37
N GLN A 170 -9.36 3.40 -20.03
CA GLN A 170 -8.07 3.24 -20.72
C GLN A 170 -7.15 2.25 -20.00
N GLN A 171 -7.48 1.86 -18.76
CA GLN A 171 -6.71 0.85 -18.03
C GLN A 171 -6.85 -0.53 -18.69
N PRO A 172 -5.88 -1.43 -18.52
CA PRO A 172 -6.01 -2.82 -18.94
C PRO A 172 -7.23 -3.49 -18.31
N ARG A 173 -7.82 -4.47 -19.02
CA ARG A 173 -9.06 -5.14 -18.58
C ARG A 173 -8.94 -5.76 -17.19
N PHE A 174 -7.80 -6.33 -16.82
CA PHE A 174 -7.60 -6.88 -15.49
C PHE A 174 -7.70 -5.82 -14.36
N LEU A 175 -7.28 -4.58 -14.61
CA LEU A 175 -7.42 -3.47 -13.65
C LEU A 175 -8.85 -2.95 -13.59
N GLN A 176 -9.52 -2.85 -14.75
CA GLN A 176 -10.94 -2.52 -14.81
C GLN A 176 -11.76 -3.57 -14.03
N ALA A 177 -11.48 -4.85 -14.25
CA ALA A 177 -12.12 -5.96 -13.56
C ALA A 177 -11.88 -5.91 -12.05
N ALA A 178 -10.65 -5.64 -11.60
CA ALA A 178 -10.33 -5.48 -10.19
C ALA A 178 -11.12 -4.33 -9.55
N ALA A 179 -11.28 -3.20 -10.24
CA ALA A 179 -12.07 -2.07 -9.77
C ALA A 179 -13.57 -2.40 -9.68
N LEU A 180 -14.14 -3.06 -10.69
CA LEU A 180 -15.55 -3.47 -10.72
C LEU A 180 -15.84 -4.51 -9.62
N ALA A 181 -14.98 -5.51 -9.45
CA ALA A 181 -15.10 -6.50 -8.40
C ALA A 181 -14.97 -5.87 -7.00
N GLY A 182 -14.00 -4.97 -6.80
CA GLY A 182 -13.79 -4.26 -5.53
C GLY A 182 -14.95 -3.35 -5.14
N THR A 183 -15.71 -2.84 -6.12
CA THR A 183 -16.91 -2.02 -5.91
C THR A 183 -18.22 -2.80 -6.04
N GLN A 184 -18.13 -4.14 -6.12
CA GLN A 184 -19.28 -5.05 -6.23
C GLN A 184 -20.22 -4.76 -7.41
N ARG A 185 -19.68 -4.18 -8.50
CA ARG A 185 -20.41 -3.90 -9.74
C ARG A 185 -20.47 -5.15 -10.61
N TRP A 186 -21.18 -6.18 -10.16
CA TRP A 186 -21.15 -7.52 -10.74
C TRP A 186 -21.70 -7.59 -12.17
N ALA A 187 -22.77 -6.84 -12.49
CA ALA A 187 -23.34 -6.80 -13.84
C ALA A 187 -22.38 -6.16 -14.86
N ASP A 188 -21.68 -5.10 -14.46
CA ASP A 188 -20.66 -4.46 -15.28
C ASP A 188 -19.44 -5.38 -15.44
N LEU A 189 -19.05 -6.11 -14.38
CA LEU A 189 -17.97 -7.09 -14.43
C LEU A 189 -18.32 -8.25 -15.38
N GLU A 190 -19.56 -8.75 -15.35
CA GLU A 190 -20.05 -9.75 -16.31
C GLU A 190 -19.91 -9.22 -17.75
N THR A 191 -20.32 -7.99 -18.01
CA THR A 191 -20.23 -7.37 -19.35
C THR A 191 -18.79 -7.30 -19.80
N LEU A 192 -17.90 -6.73 -18.97
CA LEU A 192 -16.47 -6.65 -19.25
C LEU A 192 -15.85 -8.03 -19.51
N ALA A 193 -16.19 -9.02 -18.68
CA ALA A 193 -15.64 -10.36 -18.78
C ALA A 193 -16.11 -11.08 -20.05
N ARG A 194 -17.38 -10.95 -20.44
CA ARG A 194 -17.91 -11.51 -21.69
C ARG A 194 -17.24 -10.90 -22.92
N ASP A 195 -17.06 -9.59 -22.94
CA ASP A 195 -16.36 -8.93 -24.04
C ASP A 195 -14.89 -9.39 -24.11
N TRP A 196 -14.27 -9.59 -22.95
CA TRP A 196 -12.89 -10.06 -22.87
C TRP A 196 -12.73 -11.51 -23.33
N THR A 197 -13.63 -12.43 -22.98
CA THR A 197 -13.54 -13.82 -23.46
C THR A 197 -13.65 -13.92 -25.00
N LEU A 198 -14.35 -12.99 -25.65
CA LEU A 198 -14.44 -12.92 -27.11
C LEU A 198 -13.16 -12.40 -27.76
N LEU A 199 -12.48 -11.45 -27.11
CA LEU A 199 -11.27 -10.84 -27.63
C LEU A 199 -10.01 -11.68 -27.38
N GLU A 200 -9.97 -12.38 -26.26
CA GLU A 200 -8.83 -13.19 -25.82
C GLU A 200 -9.31 -14.59 -25.40
N PRO A 201 -9.75 -15.43 -26.35
CA PRO A 201 -10.37 -16.72 -26.04
C PRO A 201 -9.42 -17.73 -25.38
N GLU A 202 -8.12 -17.53 -25.52
CA GLU A 202 -7.05 -18.35 -24.93
C GLU A 202 -6.60 -17.87 -23.54
N ASP A 203 -7.29 -16.88 -22.96
CA ASP A 203 -7.03 -16.39 -21.60
C ASP A 203 -8.10 -16.93 -20.65
N GLY A 204 -7.68 -17.65 -19.60
CA GLY A 204 -8.62 -18.18 -18.61
C GLY A 204 -9.06 -17.14 -17.57
N GLU A 205 -8.37 -15.99 -17.45
CA GLU A 205 -8.71 -14.91 -16.52
C GLU A 205 -10.13 -14.34 -16.74
N PRO A 206 -10.53 -13.94 -17.95
CA PRO A 206 -11.88 -13.45 -18.19
C PRO A 206 -12.97 -14.48 -17.88
N TRP A 207 -12.71 -15.78 -18.10
CA TRP A 207 -13.63 -16.85 -17.72
C TRP A 207 -13.80 -16.98 -16.20
N TYR A 208 -12.72 -16.82 -15.44
CA TYR A 208 -12.79 -16.77 -13.98
C TYR A 208 -13.64 -15.59 -13.49
N LEU A 209 -13.36 -14.40 -14.03
CA LEU A 209 -14.07 -13.17 -13.67
C LEU A 209 -15.56 -13.24 -14.04
N LEU A 210 -15.89 -13.85 -15.19
CA LEU A 210 -17.26 -14.13 -15.59
C LEU A 210 -17.95 -15.07 -14.59
N GLY A 211 -17.26 -16.16 -14.21
CA GLY A 211 -17.77 -17.10 -13.20
C GLY A 211 -18.05 -16.43 -11.86
N LEU A 212 -17.11 -15.62 -11.37
CA LEU A 212 -17.26 -14.83 -10.16
C LEU A 212 -18.47 -13.87 -10.25
N ALA A 213 -18.57 -13.09 -11.33
CA ALA A 213 -19.65 -12.13 -11.54
C ALA A 213 -21.03 -12.81 -11.60
N LEU A 214 -21.13 -13.96 -12.26
CA LEU A 214 -22.36 -14.74 -12.37
C LEU A 214 -22.78 -15.32 -11.02
N ASP A 215 -21.84 -15.85 -10.25
CA ASP A 215 -22.14 -16.41 -8.93
C ASP A 215 -22.65 -15.34 -7.97
N ARG A 216 -22.01 -14.15 -7.94
CA ARG A 216 -22.46 -13.03 -7.10
C ARG A 216 -23.81 -12.45 -7.54
N GLN A 217 -24.28 -12.78 -8.74
CA GLN A 217 -25.64 -12.48 -9.23
C GLN A 217 -26.63 -13.64 -9.04
N GLY A 218 -26.25 -14.71 -8.33
CA GLY A 218 -27.11 -15.87 -8.06
C GLY A 218 -27.25 -16.86 -9.22
N ARG A 219 -26.48 -16.69 -10.30
CA ARG A 219 -26.53 -17.54 -11.51
C ARG A 219 -25.54 -18.70 -11.41
N ALA A 220 -25.70 -19.51 -10.36
CA ALA A 220 -24.76 -20.54 -9.95
C ALA A 220 -24.44 -21.59 -11.05
N ALA A 221 -25.43 -22.02 -11.84
CA ALA A 221 -25.21 -22.98 -12.91
C ALA A 221 -24.33 -22.42 -14.04
N ASP A 222 -24.50 -21.14 -14.38
CA ASP A 222 -23.70 -20.44 -15.40
C ASP A 222 -22.30 -20.16 -14.88
N ALA A 223 -22.19 -19.75 -13.61
CA ALA A 223 -20.92 -19.53 -12.92
C ALA A 223 -20.04 -20.78 -12.93
N ARG A 224 -20.62 -21.96 -12.64
CA ARG A 224 -19.92 -23.24 -12.67
C ARG A 224 -19.29 -23.51 -14.02
N ARG A 225 -20.05 -23.30 -15.11
CA ARG A 225 -19.55 -23.51 -16.48
C ARG A 225 -18.41 -22.56 -16.81
N ALA A 226 -18.55 -21.27 -16.47
CA ALA A 226 -17.50 -20.28 -16.70
C ALA A 226 -16.20 -20.60 -15.91
N LEU A 227 -16.33 -21.02 -14.65
CA LEU A 227 -15.18 -21.44 -13.82
C LEU A 227 -14.51 -22.71 -14.36
N GLN A 228 -15.28 -23.65 -14.93
CA GLN A 228 -14.73 -24.82 -15.62
C GLN A 228 -13.92 -24.41 -16.86
N CYS A 229 -14.45 -23.53 -17.71
CA CYS A 229 -13.71 -23.00 -18.86
C CYS A 229 -12.39 -22.32 -18.42
N SER A 230 -12.41 -21.57 -17.32
CA SER A 230 -11.20 -20.95 -16.78
C SER A 230 -10.12 -21.97 -16.41
N LEU A 231 -10.52 -23.10 -15.80
CA LEU A 231 -9.62 -24.18 -15.39
C LEU A 231 -9.20 -25.09 -16.55
N GLU A 232 -9.99 -25.18 -17.61
CA GLU A 232 -9.60 -25.87 -18.85
C GLU A 232 -8.46 -25.11 -19.55
N LEU A 233 -8.57 -23.79 -19.63
CA LEU A 233 -7.55 -22.93 -20.23
C LEU A 233 -6.31 -22.79 -19.34
N GLU A 234 -6.51 -22.67 -18.02
CA GLU A 234 -5.43 -22.49 -17.05
C GLU A 234 -5.67 -23.32 -15.77
N PRO A 235 -5.28 -24.61 -15.81
CA PRO A 235 -5.52 -25.54 -14.71
C PRO A 235 -4.92 -25.12 -13.37
N THR A 236 -3.89 -24.27 -13.38
CA THR A 236 -3.16 -23.78 -12.19
C THR A 236 -3.84 -22.59 -11.50
N ARG A 237 -4.94 -22.04 -12.05
CA ARG A 237 -5.63 -20.89 -11.45
C ARG A 237 -6.36 -21.24 -10.16
N ARG A 238 -5.64 -21.08 -9.05
CA ARG A 238 -6.12 -21.36 -7.69
C ARG A 238 -7.46 -20.68 -7.37
N ALA A 239 -7.61 -19.40 -7.73
CA ALA A 239 -8.83 -18.63 -7.45
C ALA A 239 -10.09 -19.24 -8.10
N ALA A 240 -9.98 -19.73 -9.34
CA ALA A 240 -11.09 -20.38 -10.03
C ALA A 240 -11.45 -21.72 -9.38
N ARG A 241 -10.44 -22.46 -8.92
CA ARG A 241 -10.63 -23.74 -8.21
C ARG A 241 -11.29 -23.54 -6.85
N GLU A 242 -10.89 -22.52 -6.10
CA GLU A 242 -11.47 -22.16 -4.80
C GLU A 242 -12.95 -21.77 -4.95
N GLU A 243 -13.28 -20.87 -5.89
CA GLU A 243 -14.67 -20.48 -6.15
C GLU A 243 -15.52 -21.65 -6.65
N LEU A 244 -14.98 -22.51 -7.52
CA LEU A 244 -15.69 -23.69 -8.01
C LEU A 244 -15.97 -24.70 -6.89
N ALA A 245 -15.02 -24.88 -5.96
CA ALA A 245 -15.19 -25.73 -4.80
C ALA A 245 -16.29 -25.20 -3.87
N GLU A 246 -16.28 -23.90 -3.57
CA GLU A 246 -17.31 -23.24 -2.77
C GLU A 246 -18.69 -23.36 -3.43
N LEU A 247 -18.77 -23.11 -4.74
CA LEU A 247 -20.01 -23.23 -5.52
C LEU A 247 -20.57 -24.66 -5.51
N SER A 248 -19.68 -25.67 -5.54
CA SER A 248 -20.06 -27.09 -5.50
C SER A 248 -20.65 -27.52 -4.16
N THR A 249 -20.42 -26.78 -3.08
CA THR A 249 -21.09 -27.06 -1.80
C THR A 249 -22.56 -26.59 -1.79
N ARG A 250 -22.91 -25.63 -2.67
CA ARG A 250 -24.24 -25.02 -2.78
C ARG A 250 -25.11 -25.68 -3.86
N LEU A 251 -24.51 -26.36 -4.83
CA LEU A 251 -25.20 -26.99 -5.95
C LEU A 251 -25.13 -28.52 -5.89
N PRO A 252 -26.17 -29.25 -6.34
CA PRO A 252 -26.05 -30.68 -6.56
C PRO A 252 -24.96 -30.98 -7.63
N PRO A 253 -24.32 -32.17 -7.57
CA PRO A 253 -23.32 -32.57 -8.54
C PRO A 253 -23.86 -32.48 -9.96
N ALA A 254 -23.04 -31.97 -10.89
CA ALA A 254 -23.41 -31.82 -12.29
C ALA A 254 -23.77 -33.18 -12.89
N ASP A 255 -24.91 -33.26 -13.58
CA ASP A 255 -25.19 -34.40 -14.45
C ASP A 255 -24.17 -34.39 -15.59
N ARG A 256 -23.42 -35.49 -15.73
CA ARG A 256 -22.33 -35.62 -16.72
C ARG A 256 -22.84 -35.83 -18.15
N SER A 257 -24.15 -35.74 -18.38
CA SER A 257 -24.83 -36.11 -19.62
C SER A 257 -25.01 -34.97 -20.63
N THR A 258 -24.72 -33.71 -20.27
CA THR A 258 -24.95 -32.56 -21.16
C THR A 258 -23.64 -31.85 -21.56
N PRO A 259 -23.23 -31.93 -22.84
CA PRO A 259 -22.08 -31.17 -23.33
C PRO A 259 -22.39 -29.66 -23.33
N PRO A 260 -21.37 -28.78 -23.27
CA PRO A 260 -21.57 -27.34 -23.29
C PRO A 260 -22.23 -26.91 -24.61
N ALA A 261 -23.37 -26.22 -24.51
CA ALA A 261 -23.91 -25.49 -25.66
C ALA A 261 -22.92 -24.37 -26.01
N GLY A 262 -22.33 -24.46 -27.21
CA GLY A 262 -21.55 -23.38 -27.81
C GLY A 262 -22.38 -22.10 -27.94
N PRO A 263 -21.75 -20.96 -28.25
CA PRO A 263 -22.45 -19.71 -28.41
C PRO A 263 -23.47 -19.85 -29.54
N THR A 264 -24.76 -19.77 -29.20
CA THR A 264 -25.83 -19.59 -30.18
C THR A 264 -25.61 -18.22 -30.82
N SER A 265 -25.18 -18.25 -32.07
CA SER A 265 -25.06 -17.11 -32.99
C SER A 265 -26.32 -16.22 -32.94
N PRO A 266 -26.18 -14.88 -32.93
CA PRO A 266 -27.31 -14.01 -33.18
C PRO A 266 -27.61 -13.96 -34.68
N ASP A 267 -28.88 -14.20 -34.99
CA ASP A 267 -29.45 -14.09 -36.33
C ASP A 267 -29.12 -12.76 -36.99
N THR A 268 -28.66 -12.87 -38.23
CA THR A 268 -28.64 -11.83 -39.24
C THR A 268 -30.02 -11.19 -39.41
N MET A 269 -30.16 -9.89 -39.15
CA MET A 269 -31.19 -9.08 -39.80
C MET A 269 -30.69 -7.65 -40.07
N THR A 270 -30.16 -7.52 -41.27
CA THR A 270 -30.41 -6.49 -42.28
C THR A 270 -30.73 -5.05 -41.83
N PHE A 271 -29.82 -4.17 -42.23
CA PHE A 271 -29.94 -2.72 -42.42
C PHE A 271 -31.33 -2.25 -42.90
N ALA A 272 -31.81 -1.17 -42.29
CA ALA A 272 -32.53 -0.11 -43.00
C ALA A 272 -32.22 1.26 -42.37
N LEU A 273 -31.51 2.10 -43.13
CA LEU A 273 -31.45 3.55 -42.98
C LEU A 273 -32.86 4.12 -42.75
N HIS A 274 -33.02 5.11 -41.88
CA HIS A 274 -33.80 6.32 -42.17
C HIS A 274 -33.27 7.50 -41.31
N TYR A 275 -32.71 8.48 -41.99
CA TYR A 275 -32.36 9.81 -41.51
C TYR A 275 -33.62 10.71 -41.47
N LEU A 276 -33.76 11.54 -40.43
CA LEU A 276 -33.98 13.01 -40.46
C LEU A 276 -34.65 13.53 -39.16
N PRO A 277 -34.50 14.83 -38.84
CA PRO A 277 -34.22 15.31 -37.48
C PRO A 277 -35.39 16.08 -36.87
N ARG A 278 -35.34 16.33 -35.56
CA ARG A 278 -36.04 17.45 -34.95
C ARG A 278 -35.11 18.22 -34.01
N LEU A 279 -34.72 19.39 -34.50
CA LEU A 279 -34.24 20.54 -33.74
C LEU A 279 -35.37 21.14 -32.90
N ALA A 280 -34.95 21.74 -31.78
CA ALA A 280 -35.56 22.82 -30.98
C ALA A 280 -35.75 22.39 -29.51
N ALA A 281 -34.79 22.67 -28.64
CA ALA A 281 -34.53 23.96 -27.97
C ALA A 281 -35.31 24.08 -26.64
N ALA A 282 -34.57 23.92 -25.53
CA ALA A 282 -34.83 24.65 -24.30
C ALA A 282 -33.50 24.79 -23.56
N ALA A 283 -32.85 25.93 -23.80
CA ALA A 283 -31.78 26.43 -22.95
C ALA A 283 -32.40 26.87 -21.62
N LEU A 284 -31.88 26.36 -20.50
CA LEU A 284 -31.89 27.09 -19.23
C LEU A 284 -30.48 27.06 -18.64
N ALA A 285 -30.04 28.25 -18.23
CA ALA A 285 -28.68 28.59 -17.93
C ALA A 285 -28.20 28.14 -16.54
N LEU A 286 -26.92 27.76 -16.52
CA LEU A 286 -25.90 27.89 -15.47
C LEU A 286 -26.33 28.13 -14.02
N ALA A 287 -25.90 27.20 -13.15
CA ALA A 287 -25.03 27.55 -12.02
C ALA A 287 -24.07 26.38 -11.78
N ALA A 288 -22.87 26.50 -12.35
CA ALA A 288 -21.77 25.58 -12.13
C ALA A 288 -21.18 25.82 -10.73
N PHE A 289 -21.49 24.95 -9.77
CA PHE A 289 -20.56 24.69 -8.68
C PHE A 289 -19.54 23.67 -9.17
N VAL A 290 -18.52 24.17 -9.88
CA VAL A 290 -17.26 23.45 -9.99
C VAL A 290 -16.61 23.55 -8.62
N LEU A 291 -16.88 22.57 -7.75
CA LEU A 291 -15.97 22.31 -6.65
C LEU A 291 -14.61 21.99 -7.29
N PRO A 292 -13.52 22.64 -6.87
CA PRO A 292 -12.22 22.20 -7.32
C PRO A 292 -12.08 20.74 -6.87
N ALA A 293 -11.87 19.83 -7.83
CA ALA A 293 -11.41 18.50 -7.50
C ALA A 293 -10.07 18.69 -6.80
N ALA A 294 -10.08 18.67 -5.47
CA ALA A 294 -8.86 18.69 -4.68
C ALA A 294 -8.01 17.52 -5.18
N ALA A 295 -6.80 17.84 -5.62
CA ALA A 295 -5.81 16.84 -5.99
C ALA A 295 -5.77 15.80 -4.87
N ALA A 296 -5.98 14.51 -5.21
CA ALA A 296 -5.93 13.43 -4.25
C ALA A 296 -4.51 13.39 -3.67
N GLU A 297 -4.31 13.94 -2.47
CA GLU A 297 -3.02 13.88 -1.79
C GLU A 297 -2.69 12.43 -1.45
N ASP A 298 -1.44 12.01 -1.67
CA ASP A 298 -1.01 10.61 -1.53
C ASP A 298 -1.03 10.06 -0.09
N TYR A 299 -1.29 10.90 0.90
CA TYR A 299 -1.20 10.62 2.33
C TYR A 299 -2.38 11.22 3.10
N SER A 300 -2.92 10.50 4.10
CA SER A 300 -3.97 11.05 4.96
C SER A 300 -3.45 12.25 5.77
N PRO A 301 -4.31 13.19 6.21
CA PRO A 301 -3.90 14.27 7.11
C PRO A 301 -3.16 13.76 8.37
N ALA A 302 -3.60 12.61 8.90
CA ALA A 302 -2.97 11.95 10.03
C ALA A 302 -1.60 11.33 9.70
N GLU A 303 -1.45 10.67 8.55
CA GLU A 303 -0.16 10.13 8.10
C GLU A 303 0.87 11.25 7.89
N ARG A 304 0.47 12.35 7.23
CA ARG A 304 1.33 13.51 7.06
C ARG A 304 1.76 14.06 8.41
N ALA A 305 0.78 14.30 9.28
CA ALA A 305 1.01 14.87 10.60
C ALA A 305 1.92 14.00 11.48
N LEU A 306 1.80 12.67 11.47
CA LEU A 306 2.58 11.80 12.36
C LEU A 306 3.95 11.41 11.82
N PHE A 307 4.10 11.25 10.50
CA PHE A 307 5.27 10.59 9.92
C PHE A 307 6.03 11.41 8.87
N MET A 308 5.42 12.45 8.31
CA MET A 308 6.04 13.23 7.23
C MET A 308 6.38 14.67 7.64
N THR A 309 5.67 15.22 8.62
CA THR A 309 5.98 16.54 9.16
C THR A 309 7.38 16.55 9.76
N ASN A 310 8.14 17.60 9.45
CA ASN A 310 9.44 17.83 10.08
C ASN A 310 9.24 18.38 11.50
N HIS A 311 8.92 17.49 12.43
CA HIS A 311 8.73 17.80 13.84
C HIS A 311 9.96 18.45 14.48
N LEU A 312 11.16 18.16 13.95
CA LEU A 312 12.42 18.61 14.50
C LEU A 312 12.89 19.96 13.95
N ALA A 313 12.16 20.58 13.01
CA ALA A 313 12.54 21.83 12.35
C ALA A 313 12.82 22.99 13.33
N GLY A 314 12.05 23.09 14.42
CA GLY A 314 12.21 24.11 15.46
C GLY A 314 13.26 23.79 16.52
N THR A 315 13.89 22.60 16.47
CA THR A 315 14.87 22.18 17.48
C THR A 315 16.29 22.59 17.08
N LYS A 316 17.13 22.94 18.07
CA LYS A 316 18.55 23.31 17.87
C LYS A 316 19.46 22.31 18.56
N PRO A 317 20.01 21.33 17.84
CA PRO A 317 20.89 20.35 18.50
C PRO A 317 22.31 20.84 18.79
N PRO A 318 22.97 20.34 19.86
CA PRO A 318 22.55 19.21 20.68
C PRO A 318 21.35 19.52 21.59
N ALA A 319 20.37 18.64 21.60
CA ALA A 319 19.15 18.79 22.41
C ALA A 319 18.68 17.42 22.91
N THR A 320 17.92 17.39 24.01
CA THR A 320 17.27 16.17 24.48
C THR A 320 15.80 16.46 24.74
N LEU A 321 14.93 15.76 24.01
CA LEU A 321 13.48 15.77 24.26
C LEU A 321 13.20 14.69 25.31
N ARG A 322 12.55 15.07 26.40
CA ARG A 322 12.29 14.19 27.55
C ARG A 322 10.80 14.00 27.71
N TYR A 323 10.40 12.77 27.99
CA TYR A 323 9.03 12.39 28.24
C TYR A 323 8.94 11.57 29.52
N GLY A 324 7.88 11.81 30.29
CA GLY A 324 7.41 10.87 31.31
C GLY A 324 6.56 9.79 30.65
N PHE A 325 6.73 8.53 31.06
CA PHE A 325 5.92 7.40 30.65
C PHE A 325 5.22 6.80 31.86
N THR A 326 3.93 6.54 31.75
CA THR A 326 3.16 5.80 32.76
C THR A 326 2.38 4.68 32.10
N LYS A 327 2.35 3.52 32.76
CA LYS A 327 1.46 2.40 32.45
C LYS A 327 0.64 2.09 33.69
N GLY A 328 -0.65 1.81 33.50
CA GLY A 328 -1.54 1.30 34.53
C GLY A 328 -2.70 0.52 33.92
N GLY A 329 -3.68 0.19 34.74
CA GLY A 329 -4.85 -0.60 34.36
C GLY A 329 -5.00 -1.85 35.22
N SER A 330 -6.07 -2.61 35.01
CA SER A 330 -6.38 -3.81 35.79
C SER A 330 -5.70 -5.08 35.29
N MET A 331 -5.11 -5.08 34.08
CA MET A 331 -4.54 -6.29 33.47
C MET A 331 -3.14 -6.64 33.96
N GLU A 332 -2.30 -5.64 34.24
CA GLU A 332 -0.91 -5.80 34.65
C GLU A 332 -0.52 -4.72 35.67
N GLU A 333 0.52 -4.97 36.46
CA GLU A 333 1.05 -3.98 37.40
C GLU A 333 1.50 -2.72 36.65
N GLY A 334 1.12 -1.56 37.19
CA GLY A 334 1.49 -0.27 36.64
C GLY A 334 2.93 0.10 36.97
N PHE A 335 3.54 0.93 36.12
CA PHE A 335 4.87 1.47 36.37
C PHE A 335 5.03 2.86 35.76
N GLU A 336 5.98 3.60 36.29
CA GLU A 336 6.43 4.89 35.73
C GLU A 336 7.86 4.77 35.23
N ASP A 337 8.16 5.44 34.12
CA ASP A 337 9.48 5.43 33.52
C ASP A 337 9.71 6.70 32.68
N LYS A 338 10.83 6.78 31.97
CA LYS A 338 11.23 7.95 31.18
C LYS A 338 11.63 7.56 29.77
N VAL A 339 11.40 8.48 28.84
CA VAL A 339 11.91 8.40 27.47
C VAL A 339 12.75 9.64 27.19
N ALA A 340 13.93 9.45 26.59
CA ALA A 340 14.81 10.54 26.22
C ALA A 340 15.25 10.40 24.76
N VAL A 341 14.85 11.34 23.91
CA VAL A 341 15.31 11.46 22.52
C VAL A 341 16.46 12.45 22.47
N LYS A 342 17.67 11.94 22.26
CA LYS A 342 18.91 12.71 22.12
C LYS A 342 19.13 13.08 20.66
N LEU A 343 19.13 14.38 20.38
CA LEU A 343 19.38 14.94 19.07
C LEU A 343 20.83 15.42 19.01
N LYS A 344 21.58 14.96 18.01
CA LYS A 344 22.96 15.38 17.71
C LYS A 344 22.98 16.11 16.36
N ALA A 345 23.81 17.14 16.25
CA ALA A 345 23.98 17.86 14.99
C ALA A 345 24.59 16.94 13.93
N ALA A 346 23.99 16.88 12.73
CA ALA A 346 24.56 16.17 11.60
C ALA A 346 25.67 17.00 10.94
N LYS A 347 26.60 16.34 10.23
CA LYS A 347 27.68 17.03 9.49
C LYS A 347 27.04 17.95 8.43
N GLY A 348 27.27 19.27 8.55
CA GLY A 348 26.75 20.28 7.62
C GLY A 348 25.70 21.25 8.18
N GLY A 349 25.44 21.25 9.50
CA GLY A 349 24.63 22.29 10.15
C GLY A 349 23.12 22.19 9.95
N LYS A 350 22.63 21.11 9.33
CA LYS A 350 21.20 20.73 9.29
C LYS A 350 20.93 19.59 10.26
N CYS A 351 19.69 19.51 10.74
CA CYS A 351 19.29 18.56 11.77
C CYS A 351 18.89 17.18 11.20
N CYS A 352 18.98 16.04 11.88
CA CYS A 352 19.85 15.62 13.00
C CYS A 352 19.98 14.10 13.05
N ILE A 353 21.02 13.62 13.72
CA ILE A 353 21.08 12.22 14.18
C ILE A 353 20.23 12.13 15.46
N ALA A 354 19.24 11.25 15.48
CA ALA A 354 18.38 11.04 16.65
C ALA A 354 18.58 9.64 17.24
N ASP A 355 19.05 9.63 18.48
CA ASP A 355 19.13 8.44 19.33
C ASP A 355 18.03 8.53 20.40
N ALA A 356 17.44 7.43 20.83
CA ALA A 356 16.54 7.50 21.98
C ALA A 356 16.74 6.35 22.97
N GLU A 357 16.74 6.74 24.23
CA GLU A 357 16.62 5.85 25.37
C GLU A 357 15.13 5.71 25.68
N PHE A 358 14.53 4.61 25.22
CA PHE A 358 13.11 4.34 25.41
C PHE A 358 12.91 3.39 26.59
N LEU A 359 12.45 3.93 27.73
CA LEU A 359 12.29 3.25 29.02
C LEU A 359 13.62 2.73 29.59
N SER A 360 13.60 2.27 30.84
CA SER A 360 14.77 1.87 31.62
C SER A 360 14.64 0.47 32.18
N GLY A 361 15.74 -0.04 32.76
CA GLY A 361 15.78 -1.36 33.40
C GLY A 361 15.30 -2.50 32.49
N THR A 362 14.37 -3.31 33.00
CA THR A 362 13.74 -4.45 32.31
C THR A 362 12.76 -4.03 31.21
N HIS A 363 12.34 -2.76 31.19
CA HIS A 363 11.40 -2.22 30.19
C HIS A 363 12.12 -1.55 29.01
N ARG A 364 13.45 -1.42 29.08
CA ARG A 364 14.27 -0.75 28.07
C ARG A 364 14.08 -1.38 26.70
N LEU A 365 13.73 -0.55 25.72
CA LEU A 365 13.66 -0.92 24.32
C LEU A 365 14.87 -0.33 23.57
N SER A 366 15.71 -1.20 23.01
CA SER A 366 16.81 -0.80 22.14
C SER A 366 16.34 -0.79 20.69
N LEU A 367 16.41 0.39 20.07
CA LEU A 367 16.11 0.63 18.65
C LEU A 367 17.29 1.35 17.99
N PRO A 368 17.50 1.16 16.68
CA PRO A 368 18.62 1.77 15.97
C PRO A 368 18.51 3.29 15.94
N GLU A 369 19.66 3.96 15.92
CA GLU A 369 19.75 5.42 15.71
C GLU A 369 19.16 5.80 14.34
N VAL A 370 18.48 6.95 14.27
CA VAL A 370 17.89 7.48 13.04
C VAL A 370 18.78 8.59 12.49
N ASP A 371 19.43 8.34 11.36
CA ASP A 371 20.17 9.36 10.62
C ASP A 371 19.19 10.27 9.86
N GLN A 372 19.49 11.57 9.80
CA GLN A 372 18.66 12.61 9.18
C GLN A 372 17.19 12.61 9.64
N ALA A 373 16.96 12.43 10.94
CA ALA A 373 15.62 12.42 11.51
C ALA A 373 14.91 13.77 11.23
N GLN A 374 13.73 13.68 10.60
CA GLN A 374 12.81 14.81 10.41
C GLN A 374 11.61 14.68 11.34
N GLY A 375 11.09 13.46 11.49
CA GLY A 375 10.06 13.12 12.47
C GLY A 375 10.65 12.88 13.86
N ASN A 376 9.79 12.92 14.86
CA ASN A 376 10.15 12.59 16.23
C ASN A 376 10.16 11.06 16.41
N PRO A 377 11.32 10.42 16.65
CA PRO A 377 11.42 8.97 16.71
C PRO A 377 10.64 8.34 17.87
N ALA A 378 10.27 9.12 18.90
CA ALA A 378 9.47 8.64 20.02
C ALA A 378 8.13 8.04 19.56
N VAL A 379 7.54 8.53 18.46
CA VAL A 379 6.30 7.97 17.88
C VAL A 379 6.51 6.52 17.44
N LEU A 380 7.55 6.28 16.63
CA LEU A 380 7.86 4.95 16.13
C LEU A 380 8.26 4.00 17.25
N TYR A 381 8.99 4.50 18.25
CA TYR A 381 9.51 3.68 19.34
C TYR A 381 8.37 3.24 20.27
N PHE A 382 7.43 4.15 20.55
CA PHE A 382 6.21 3.83 21.28
C PHE A 382 5.40 2.75 20.56
N LEU A 383 5.15 2.94 19.26
CA LEU A 383 4.37 1.99 18.46
C LEU A 383 5.03 0.61 18.40
N GLU A 384 6.35 0.55 18.19
CA GLU A 384 7.08 -0.72 18.13
C GLU A 384 7.08 -1.44 19.48
N ARG A 385 7.21 -0.71 20.60
CA ARG A 385 7.06 -1.26 21.94
C ARG A 385 5.67 -1.87 22.12
N ASP A 386 4.63 -1.12 21.78
CA ASP A 386 3.24 -1.56 21.96
C ASP A 386 2.90 -2.78 21.09
N ILE A 387 3.44 -2.86 19.87
CA ILE A 387 3.34 -4.05 18.99
C ILE A 387 3.98 -5.28 19.64
N ARG A 388 5.15 -5.14 20.27
CA ARG A 388 5.83 -6.23 20.98
C ARG A 388 5.03 -6.68 22.20
N GLU A 389 4.42 -5.75 22.93
CA GLU A 389 3.56 -6.07 24.06
C GLU A 389 2.28 -6.79 23.63
N MET A 390 1.62 -6.34 22.56
CA MET A 390 0.47 -7.05 21.99
C MET A 390 0.85 -8.47 21.54
N ASN A 391 2.03 -8.66 20.95
CA ASN A 391 2.55 -9.99 20.63
C ASN A 391 2.82 -10.83 21.89
N ARG A 392 3.42 -10.26 22.94
CA ARG A 392 3.66 -10.95 24.22
C ARG A 392 2.36 -11.46 24.83
N LEU A 393 1.35 -10.59 24.88
CA LEU A 393 0.04 -10.80 25.51
C LEU A 393 -0.85 -11.77 24.72
N THR A 394 -0.85 -11.70 23.38
CA THR A 394 -1.82 -12.43 22.55
C THR A 394 -1.21 -13.54 21.69
N LYS A 395 0.12 -13.61 21.59
CA LYS A 395 0.86 -14.43 20.63
C LYS A 395 0.52 -14.15 19.16
N GLY A 396 -0.17 -13.04 18.87
CA GLY A 396 -0.47 -12.59 17.50
C GLY A 396 0.77 -12.06 16.78
N GLN A 397 0.77 -12.10 15.46
CA GLN A 397 1.94 -11.71 14.66
C GLN A 397 2.18 -10.19 14.71
N GLN A 398 3.41 -9.75 14.98
CA GLN A 398 3.74 -8.31 15.07
C GLN A 398 3.41 -7.54 13.78
N ASN A 399 3.65 -8.15 12.62
CA ASN A 399 3.32 -7.57 11.31
C ASN A 399 1.81 -7.34 11.14
N TYR A 400 0.98 -8.17 11.76
CA TYR A 400 -0.47 -8.01 11.77
C TYR A 400 -0.88 -6.74 12.51
N PHE A 401 -0.41 -6.57 13.75
CA PHE A 401 -0.68 -5.38 14.57
C PHE A 401 -0.18 -4.10 13.90
N ARG A 402 1.05 -4.14 13.34
CA ARG A 402 1.62 -3.03 12.59
C ARG A 402 0.73 -2.62 11.41
N LYS A 403 0.22 -3.60 10.65
CA LYS A 403 -0.71 -3.36 9.54
C LYS A 403 -2.00 -2.71 10.04
N ARG A 404 -2.61 -3.21 11.13
CA ARG A 404 -3.85 -2.67 11.69
C ARG A 404 -3.70 -1.21 12.13
N ILE A 405 -2.65 -0.89 12.91
CA ILE A 405 -2.36 0.49 13.35
C ILE A 405 -2.19 1.40 12.13
N ARG A 406 -1.39 0.97 11.15
CA ARG A 406 -1.14 1.73 9.93
C ARG A 406 -2.43 2.02 9.16
N MET A 407 -3.28 1.01 8.96
CA MET A 407 -4.57 1.18 8.27
C MET A 407 -5.49 2.16 9.02
N ALA A 408 -5.46 2.10 10.35
CA ALA A 408 -6.24 3.01 11.19
C ALA A 408 -5.77 4.47 11.07
N VAL A 409 -4.46 4.71 11.01
CA VAL A 409 -3.91 6.05 10.73
C VAL A 409 -4.29 6.54 9.33
N TYR A 410 -4.30 5.63 8.35
CA TYR A 410 -4.62 5.97 6.97
C TYR A 410 -6.11 6.28 6.75
N GLN A 411 -7.01 5.44 7.24
CA GLN A 411 -8.44 5.46 6.88
C GLN A 411 -9.38 5.84 8.03
N GLY A 412 -9.00 5.54 9.27
CA GLY A 412 -9.87 5.63 10.44
C GLY A 412 -9.46 6.71 11.45
N ALA A 413 -8.54 7.60 11.07
CA ALA A 413 -8.03 8.62 11.96
C ALA A 413 -9.00 9.80 12.02
N GLN A 414 -9.45 10.12 13.22
CA GLN A 414 -10.13 11.37 13.51
C GLN A 414 -9.08 12.41 13.90
N VAL A 415 -9.14 13.56 13.27
CA VAL A 415 -8.18 14.65 13.48
C VAL A 415 -8.96 15.87 13.99
N GLU A 416 -8.61 16.33 15.18
CA GLU A 416 -9.29 17.44 15.86
C GLU A 416 -8.28 18.46 16.35
N ASP A 417 -8.56 19.74 16.13
CA ASP A 417 -7.77 20.81 16.72
C ASP A 417 -8.23 21.05 18.16
N VAL A 418 -7.29 21.06 19.09
CA VAL A 418 -7.52 21.17 20.53
C VAL A 418 -6.57 22.20 21.14
N THR A 419 -6.71 22.46 22.44
CA THR A 419 -5.74 23.24 23.20
C THR A 419 -5.19 22.42 24.36
N VAL A 420 -3.89 22.56 24.62
CA VAL A 420 -3.20 21.85 25.71
C VAL A 420 -2.38 22.82 26.55
N SER A 421 -2.10 22.47 27.80
CA SER A 421 -1.21 23.24 28.67
C SER A 421 0.23 22.73 28.51
N TYR A 422 1.12 23.60 28.05
CA TYR A 422 2.55 23.32 27.97
C TYR A 422 3.33 24.38 28.73
N ARG A 423 4.06 23.97 29.79
CA ARG A 423 4.82 24.82 30.70
C ARG A 423 3.99 25.99 31.27
N GLY A 424 2.75 25.68 31.64
CA GLY A 424 1.80 26.63 32.22
C GLY A 424 1.14 27.58 31.20
N LYS A 425 1.36 27.39 29.90
CA LYS A 425 0.72 28.18 28.83
C LYS A 425 -0.22 27.31 28.01
N THR A 426 -1.38 27.84 27.67
CA THR A 426 -2.29 27.22 26.71
C THR A 426 -1.73 27.38 25.30
N VAL A 427 -1.53 26.28 24.60
CA VAL A 427 -1.00 26.25 23.22
C VAL A 427 -1.93 25.47 22.30
N PRO A 428 -2.03 25.84 21.00
CA PRO A 428 -2.78 25.06 20.03
C PRO A 428 -2.11 23.70 19.82
N ALA A 429 -2.93 22.67 19.67
CA ALA A 429 -2.49 21.31 19.41
C ALA A 429 -3.48 20.61 18.50
N ARG A 430 -3.08 19.45 17.99
CA ARG A 430 -3.90 18.58 17.17
C ARG A 430 -3.92 17.19 17.76
N GLU A 431 -5.10 16.66 18.02
CA GLU A 431 -5.30 15.27 18.40
C GLU A 431 -5.61 14.42 17.19
N ILE A 432 -4.97 13.26 17.14
CA ILE A 432 -5.17 12.23 16.12
C ILE A 432 -5.58 10.97 16.85
N ARG A 433 -6.84 10.57 16.68
CA ARG A 433 -7.44 9.42 17.37
C ARG A 433 -7.66 8.27 16.39
N ILE A 434 -7.23 7.07 16.77
CA ILE A 434 -7.42 5.84 15.96
C ILE A 434 -7.90 4.68 16.85
N ALA A 435 -8.69 3.78 16.26
CA ALA A 435 -9.13 2.53 16.86
C ALA A 435 -8.81 1.34 15.95
N PRO A 436 -7.55 0.83 15.95
CA PRO A 436 -7.07 -0.06 14.90
C PRO A 436 -7.77 -1.40 14.76
N TYR A 437 -8.43 -1.84 15.83
CA TYR A 437 -9.02 -3.17 15.94
C TYR A 437 -10.55 -3.14 16.01
N ALA A 438 -11.18 -1.97 15.82
CA ALA A 438 -12.63 -1.83 15.81
C ALA A 438 -13.25 -2.74 14.74
N ASP A 439 -12.77 -2.66 13.50
CA ASP A 439 -13.22 -3.46 12.36
C ASP A 439 -12.27 -4.64 12.07
N ASP A 440 -11.80 -5.32 13.11
CA ASP A 440 -10.87 -6.43 12.96
C ASP A 440 -11.57 -7.74 12.54
N PRO A 441 -11.25 -8.37 11.38
CA PRO A 441 -11.84 -9.65 11.01
C PRO A 441 -11.39 -10.81 11.93
N LEU A 442 -10.29 -10.63 12.65
CA LEU A 442 -9.78 -11.49 13.72
C LEU A 442 -10.13 -10.96 15.12
N ARG A 443 -11.09 -10.03 15.24
CA ARG A 443 -11.51 -9.43 16.52
C ARG A 443 -11.82 -10.47 17.60
N VAL A 444 -12.47 -11.58 17.23
CA VAL A 444 -12.78 -12.71 18.13
C VAL A 444 -11.51 -13.34 18.70
N ARG A 445 -10.43 -13.41 17.93
CA ARG A 445 -9.14 -13.98 18.36
C ARG A 445 -8.39 -13.04 19.31
N PHE A 446 -8.60 -11.74 19.18
CA PHE A 446 -7.90 -10.71 19.95
C PHE A 446 -8.89 -9.83 20.72
N GLU A 447 -9.87 -10.45 21.38
CA GLU A 447 -11.00 -9.76 22.03
C GLU A 447 -10.55 -8.62 22.96
N LYS A 448 -9.50 -8.87 23.76
CA LYS A 448 -8.92 -7.87 24.65
C LYS A 448 -8.28 -6.66 23.95
N LEU A 449 -7.91 -6.77 22.68
CA LEU A 449 -7.36 -5.66 21.88
C LEU A 449 -8.42 -4.95 21.03
N ALA A 450 -9.60 -5.54 20.90
CA ALA A 450 -10.66 -5.10 19.99
C ALA A 450 -11.09 -3.64 20.22
N ASN A 451 -11.05 -3.19 21.47
CA ASN A 451 -11.42 -1.84 21.88
C ASN A 451 -10.20 -0.94 22.15
N LYS A 452 -8.98 -1.36 21.74
CA LYS A 452 -7.77 -0.54 21.93
C LYS A 452 -7.83 0.71 21.07
N THR A 453 -7.60 1.85 21.70
CA THR A 453 -7.56 3.17 21.07
C THR A 453 -6.21 3.84 21.29
N TYR A 454 -5.84 4.72 20.36
CA TYR A 454 -4.66 5.57 20.45
C TYR A 454 -5.07 7.02 20.25
N VAL A 455 -4.39 7.91 20.96
CA VAL A 455 -4.48 9.37 20.80
C VAL A 455 -3.07 9.91 20.71
N PHE A 456 -2.73 10.51 19.58
CA PHE A 456 -1.48 11.26 19.41
C PHE A 456 -1.81 12.74 19.48
N THR A 457 -1.11 13.48 20.34
CA THR A 457 -1.27 14.92 20.47
C THR A 457 -0.01 15.61 19.95
N LEU A 458 -0.15 16.42 18.90
CA LEU A 458 0.93 17.16 18.25
C LEU A 458 0.76 18.65 18.47
N SER A 459 1.86 19.40 18.61
CA SER A 459 1.83 20.85 18.73
C SER A 459 3.14 21.47 18.26
N ASP A 460 3.06 22.47 17.37
CA ASP A 460 4.23 23.22 16.88
C ASP A 460 4.89 24.06 18.00
N ALA A 461 4.17 24.32 19.09
CA ALA A 461 4.70 25.02 20.26
C ALA A 461 5.57 24.12 21.16
N VAL A 462 5.59 22.81 20.91
CA VAL A 462 6.34 21.82 21.69
C VAL A 462 7.63 21.45 20.97
N PRO A 463 8.79 21.43 21.66
CA PRO A 463 10.04 20.97 21.08
C PRO A 463 9.91 19.56 20.51
N GLY A 464 10.18 19.42 19.21
CA GLY A 464 10.06 18.14 18.51
C GLY A 464 8.62 17.73 18.20
N GLY A 465 7.66 18.65 18.23
CA GLY A 465 6.29 18.51 17.67
C GLY A 465 5.35 17.56 18.38
N LEU A 466 5.86 16.65 19.22
CA LEU A 466 5.09 15.61 19.91
C LEU A 466 4.83 16.03 21.37
N TYR A 467 3.56 16.30 21.70
CA TYR A 467 3.13 16.60 23.06
C TYR A 467 2.89 15.32 23.86
N ALA A 468 2.09 14.38 23.32
CA ALA A 468 1.78 13.13 24.00
C ALA A 468 1.38 11.99 23.07
N ILE A 469 1.54 10.75 23.54
CA ILE A 469 0.91 9.55 22.98
C ILE A 469 0.18 8.84 24.11
N ARG A 470 -1.09 8.53 23.90
CA ARG A 470 -1.92 7.79 24.85
C ARG A 470 -2.51 6.56 24.20
N THR A 471 -2.51 5.44 24.91
CA THR A 471 -3.30 4.27 24.51
C THR A 471 -4.19 3.80 25.64
N ARG A 472 -5.34 3.25 25.27
CA ARG A 472 -6.31 2.72 26.22
C ARG A 472 -6.93 1.45 25.68
N ILE A 473 -6.98 0.43 26.51
CA ILE A 473 -7.84 -0.75 26.35
C ILE A 473 -8.95 -0.60 27.39
N ALA A 474 -10.20 -0.43 26.94
CA ALA A 474 -11.32 -0.24 27.86
C ALA A 474 -11.63 -1.53 28.63
N GLY A 475 -12.21 -1.37 29.82
CA GLY A 475 -12.71 -2.48 30.64
C GLY A 475 -13.87 -3.22 29.96
N GLU A 476 -14.27 -4.36 30.54
CA GLU A 476 -15.37 -5.18 30.00
C GLU A 476 -16.71 -4.42 29.96
N THR A 477 -16.90 -3.48 30.88
CA THR A 477 -18.05 -2.56 30.91
C THR A 477 -17.58 -1.10 30.86
N ALA A 478 -18.49 -0.18 30.55
CA ALA A 478 -18.17 1.25 30.48
C ALA A 478 -17.66 1.82 31.82
N ASP A 479 -18.15 1.27 32.94
CA ASP A 479 -17.79 1.69 34.31
C ASP A 479 -16.60 0.91 34.88
N ALA A 480 -16.16 -0.17 34.22
CA ALA A 480 -15.02 -0.94 34.67
C ALA A 480 -13.71 -0.16 34.48
N ALA A 481 -12.77 -0.39 35.40
CA ALA A 481 -11.42 0.12 35.24
C ALA A 481 -10.83 -0.35 33.90
N PRO A 482 -10.12 0.52 33.16
CA PRO A 482 -9.48 0.15 31.92
C PRO A 482 -8.49 -0.99 32.12
N LEU A 483 -8.45 -1.93 31.17
CA LEU A 483 -7.54 -3.07 31.25
C LEU A 483 -6.09 -2.60 31.16
N ILE A 484 -5.81 -1.66 30.25
CA ILE A 484 -4.49 -1.01 30.10
C ILE A 484 -4.71 0.46 29.78
N VAL A 485 -3.95 1.34 30.43
CA VAL A 485 -3.78 2.75 30.08
C VAL A 485 -2.30 3.04 30.01
N GLU A 486 -1.86 3.65 28.93
CA GLU A 486 -0.47 4.07 28.76
C GLU A 486 -0.44 5.51 28.29
N GLU A 487 0.44 6.30 28.88
CA GLU A 487 0.59 7.71 28.58
C GLU A 487 2.09 8.05 28.52
N MET A 488 2.51 8.65 27.41
CA MET A 488 3.85 9.22 27.23
C MET A 488 3.68 10.72 26.95
N VAL A 489 4.16 11.59 27.83
CA VAL A 489 3.96 13.06 27.74
C VAL A 489 5.29 13.78 27.85
N ILE A 490 5.49 14.81 27.00
CA ILE A 490 6.68 15.65 27.02
C ILE A 490 6.83 16.36 28.38
N ASP A 491 8.07 16.51 28.86
CA ASP A 491 8.38 17.29 30.05
C ASP A 491 7.80 18.72 29.97
N GLY A 492 6.97 19.07 30.94
CA GLY A 492 6.24 20.33 30.98
C GLY A 492 4.83 20.28 30.39
N GLY A 493 4.40 19.14 29.83
CA GLY A 493 3.00 18.86 29.54
C GLY A 493 2.25 18.34 30.78
N THR A 494 0.92 18.43 30.75
CA THR A 494 0.02 17.81 31.73
C THR A 494 -0.33 16.38 31.34
N THR A 495 -0.26 15.48 32.33
CA THR A 495 -0.79 14.13 32.25
C THR A 495 -2.30 14.13 32.41
N THR A 496 -2.97 13.20 31.75
CA THR A 496 -4.42 12.98 31.91
C THR A 496 -4.77 12.14 33.13
N ALA A 497 -3.78 11.46 33.73
CA ALA A 497 -3.98 10.64 34.91
C ALA A 497 -3.89 11.44 36.23
N ARG A 498 -5.04 11.60 36.88
CA ARG A 498 -5.22 11.34 38.32
C ARG A 498 -6.39 10.37 38.48
#